data_AF-A0A9P5XEG7-F1
#
_entry.id   AF-A0A9P5XEG7-F1
#
_cell.length_a   1.000
_cell.length_b   1.000
_cell.length_c   1.000
_cell.angle_alpha   90.00
_cell.angle_beta   90.00
_cell.angle_gamma   90.00
#
_symmetry.space_group_name_H-M   'P 1'
#
loop_
_entity.id
_entity.type
_entity.pdbx_description
1 polymer ?
#
loop_
_entity_poly.entity_id
_entity_poly.type
_entity_poly.pdbx_seq_one_letter_code
_entity_poly.pdbx_strand_id
1 'polypeptide(L)'
;MVSFVNFVTLALALASTASAFPAYGSLAGLPREELDKVLPTLEFKKPAPPPGPPAYTGTKLVYDKAHPWKAPGPNDIRGPCPGLNTLANHGYLPHSGITTPAQLVTAVMEGK
;
A
#
# COMPACT_ATOMS: atom_id res chain seq x y z
N MET A 1 -28.15 11.71 -33.30
CA MET A 1 -28.90 11.38 -32.06
C MET A 1 -28.06 10.43 -31.24
N VAL A 2 -27.39 10.92 -30.20
CA VAL A 2 -26.71 10.03 -29.25
C VAL A 2 -27.83 9.31 -28.49
N SER A 3 -27.92 7.99 -28.65
CA SER A 3 -28.97 7.17 -28.05
C SER A 3 -28.91 7.31 -26.53
N PHE A 4 -30.07 7.50 -25.89
CA PHE A 4 -30.22 7.54 -24.43
C PHE A 4 -29.51 6.36 -23.75
N VAL A 5 -29.50 5.21 -24.42
CA VAL A 5 -28.80 4.00 -24.01
C VAL A 5 -27.30 4.22 -23.79
N ASN A 6 -26.63 4.97 -24.68
CA ASN A 6 -25.20 5.26 -24.57
C ASN A 6 -24.87 6.15 -23.37
N PHE A 7 -25.79 7.06 -23.03
CA PHE A 7 -25.66 7.93 -21.86
C PHE A 7 -25.82 7.14 -20.56
N VAL A 8 -26.78 6.22 -20.52
CA VAL A 8 -27.01 5.31 -19.39
C VAL A 8 -25.82 4.37 -19.17
N THR A 9 -25.26 3.78 -20.24
CA THR A 9 -24.08 2.92 -20.14
C THR A 9 -22.84 3.66 -19.65
N LEU A 10 -22.63 4.90 -20.11
CA LEU A 10 -21.51 5.73 -19.66
C LEU A 10 -21.66 6.16 -18.19
N ALA A 11 -22.89 6.50 -17.77
CA ALA A 11 -23.19 6.85 -16.39
C ALA A 11 -22.98 5.66 -15.43
N LEU A 12 -23.40 4.45 -15.81
CA LEU A 12 -23.13 3.24 -15.01
C LEU A 12 -21.64 2.91 -14.93
N ALA A 13 -20.90 3.09 -16.03
CA ALA A 13 -19.45 2.87 -16.05
C ALA A 13 -18.69 3.86 -15.14
N LEU A 14 -19.17 5.10 -15.04
CA LEU A 14 -18.58 6.14 -14.17
C LEU A 14 -19.02 6.04 -12.70
N ALA A 15 -20.18 5.44 -12.42
CA ALA A 15 -20.70 5.23 -11.07
C ALA A 15 -20.09 4.01 -10.34
N SER A 16 -19.21 3.27 -11.01
CA SER A 16 -18.47 2.16 -10.42
C SER A 16 -17.35 2.67 -9.50
N THR A 17 -17.72 3.34 -8.41
CA THR A 17 -16.79 3.57 -7.31
C THR A 17 -16.49 2.21 -6.68
N ALA A 18 -15.33 1.65 -6.99
CA ALA A 18 -14.86 0.46 -6.32
C ALA A 18 -14.75 0.77 -4.82
N SER A 19 -15.64 0.20 -4.01
CA SER A 19 -15.49 0.14 -2.56
C SER A 19 -14.32 -0.79 -2.26
N ALA A 20 -13.11 -0.26 -2.41
CA ALA A 20 -11.89 -1.00 -2.14
C ALA A 20 -11.79 -1.18 -0.62
N PHE A 21 -12.09 -2.40 -0.17
CA PHE A 21 -11.87 -2.89 1.19
C PHE A 21 -12.71 -2.23 2.30
N PRO A 22 -14.02 -2.48 2.36
CA PRO A 22 -14.86 -2.01 3.47
C PRO A 22 -14.37 -2.49 4.85
N ALA A 23 -13.68 -3.65 4.89
CA ALA A 23 -13.09 -4.19 6.11
C ALA A 23 -11.93 -3.35 6.70
N TYR A 24 -11.32 -2.46 5.93
CA TYR A 24 -10.26 -1.55 6.39
C TYR A 24 -10.75 -0.10 6.54
N GLY A 25 -12.06 0.11 6.59
CA GLY A 25 -12.66 1.41 6.87
C GLY A 25 -12.23 1.95 8.24
N SER A 26 -12.08 3.27 8.34
CA SER A 26 -11.81 3.92 9.63
C SER A 26 -13.02 3.74 10.56
N LEU A 27 -12.78 3.35 11.81
CA LEU A 27 -13.79 3.39 12.87
C LEU A 27 -13.99 4.81 13.43
N ALA A 28 -13.15 5.76 13.03
CA ALA A 28 -13.25 7.13 13.48
C ALA A 28 -14.56 7.76 12.98
N GLY A 29 -15.33 8.34 13.89
CA GLY A 29 -16.61 8.99 13.59
C GLY A 29 -17.84 8.10 13.73
N LEU A 30 -17.69 6.82 14.09
CA LEU A 30 -18.84 5.97 14.41
C LEU A 30 -19.47 6.37 15.75
N PRO A 31 -20.82 6.29 15.88
CA PRO A 31 -21.49 6.38 17.17
C PRO A 31 -20.96 5.35 18.15
N ARG A 32 -20.95 5.67 19.44
CA ARG A 32 -20.41 4.78 20.47
C ARG A 32 -21.10 3.43 20.52
N GLU A 33 -22.41 3.43 20.31
CA GLU A 33 -23.25 2.22 20.24
C GLU A 33 -22.80 1.26 19.13
N GLU A 34 -22.38 1.78 17.97
CA GLU A 34 -21.85 0.96 16.88
C GLU A 34 -20.43 0.48 17.17
N LEU A 35 -19.61 1.34 17.77
CA LEU A 35 -18.26 0.97 18.18
C LEU A 35 -18.28 -0.18 19.20
N ASP A 36 -19.19 -0.14 20.18
CA ASP A 36 -19.34 -1.18 21.20
C ASP A 36 -19.77 -2.54 20.60
N LYS A 37 -20.46 -2.54 19.45
CA LYS A 37 -20.77 -3.77 18.69
C LYS A 37 -19.58 -4.30 17.91
N VAL A 38 -18.76 -3.41 17.33
CA VAL A 38 -17.66 -3.80 16.42
C VAL A 38 -16.39 -4.18 17.19
N LEU A 39 -16.00 -3.43 18.22
CA LEU A 39 -14.73 -3.65 18.93
C LEU A 39 -14.51 -5.09 19.43
N PRO A 40 -15.51 -5.79 20.01
CA PRO A 40 -15.35 -7.17 20.46
C PRO A 40 -15.08 -8.17 19.34
N THR A 41 -15.41 -7.83 18.09
CA THR A 41 -15.18 -8.68 16.91
C THR A 41 -13.79 -8.53 16.33
N LEU A 42 -13.01 -7.54 16.78
CA LEU A 42 -11.70 -7.23 16.23
C LEU A 42 -10.60 -7.98 16.98
N GLU A 43 -9.72 -8.64 16.22
CA GLU A 43 -8.50 -9.21 16.77
C GLU A 43 -7.41 -8.12 16.82
N PHE A 44 -7.08 -7.64 18.01
CA PHE A 44 -5.96 -6.72 18.16
C PHE A 44 -4.63 -7.47 18.06
N LYS A 45 -3.89 -7.21 16.99
CA LYS A 45 -2.51 -7.67 16.84
C LYS A 45 -1.55 -6.51 17.11
N LYS A 46 -0.85 -6.56 18.25
CA LYS A 46 0.18 -5.56 18.59
C LYS A 46 1.28 -5.62 17.52
N PRO A 47 1.56 -4.52 16.80
CA PRO A 47 2.66 -4.49 15.85
C PRO A 47 4.00 -4.58 16.60
N ALA A 48 5.01 -5.15 15.94
CA ALA A 48 6.38 -5.05 16.42
C ALA A 48 6.80 -3.57 16.48
N PRO A 49 7.72 -3.20 17.40
CA PRO A 49 8.30 -1.87 17.41
C PRO A 49 8.88 -1.52 16.03
N PRO A 50 8.77 -0.25 15.59
CA PRO A 50 9.38 0.16 14.34
C PRO A 50 10.92 0.02 14.42
N PRO A 51 11.59 -0.26 13.29
CA PRO A 51 13.04 -0.19 13.22
C PRO A 51 13.57 1.18 13.69
N GLY A 52 14.72 1.16 14.35
CA GLY A 52 15.42 2.40 14.72
C GLY A 52 16.02 3.11 13.50
N PRO A 53 16.59 4.31 13.69
CA PRO A 53 17.29 5.04 12.63
C PRO A 53 18.46 4.23 12.05
N PRO A 54 18.79 4.42 10.76
CA PRO A 54 19.95 3.77 10.16
C PRO A 54 21.24 4.28 10.80
N ALA A 55 22.26 3.42 10.89
CA ALA A 55 23.55 3.77 11.46
C ALA A 55 24.30 4.85 10.65
N TYR A 56 24.01 4.96 9.35
CA TYR A 56 24.58 5.96 8.45
C TYR A 56 23.48 6.68 7.68
N THR A 57 23.47 8.01 7.77
CA THR A 57 22.46 8.88 7.12
C THR A 57 23.05 9.75 6.02
N GLY A 58 24.33 9.60 5.69
CA GLY A 58 24.96 10.30 4.58
C GLY A 58 24.57 9.72 3.23
N THR A 59 25.01 10.38 2.16
CA THR A 59 24.78 9.89 0.80
C THR A 59 25.58 8.62 0.54
N LYS A 60 24.94 7.64 -0.10
CA LYS A 60 25.57 6.40 -0.56
C LYS A 60 24.99 5.99 -1.90
N LEU A 61 25.71 5.14 -2.63
CA LEU A 61 25.16 4.55 -3.85
C LEU A 61 24.07 3.54 -3.46
N VAL A 62 22.83 3.79 -3.90
CA VAL A 62 21.68 2.90 -3.66
C VAL A 62 21.32 2.05 -4.88
N TYR A 63 21.80 2.45 -6.06
CA TYR A 63 21.77 1.59 -7.25
C TYR A 63 23.10 0.84 -7.35
N ASP A 64 23.19 -0.28 -6.63
CA ASP A 64 24.39 -1.10 -6.55
C ASP A 64 24.15 -2.53 -7.06
N LYS A 65 25.19 -3.37 -6.97
CA LYS A 65 25.14 -4.77 -7.42
C LYS A 65 24.15 -5.62 -6.59
N ALA A 66 23.86 -5.24 -5.34
CA ALA A 66 22.92 -5.95 -4.48
C ALA A 66 21.46 -5.55 -4.77
N HIS A 67 21.24 -4.33 -5.29
CA HIS A 67 19.92 -3.77 -5.60
C HIS A 67 19.73 -3.46 -7.10
N PRO A 68 19.97 -4.43 -8.02
CA PRO A 68 19.75 -4.20 -9.44
C PRO A 68 18.26 -4.05 -9.73
N TRP A 69 17.94 -3.21 -10.72
CA TRP A 69 16.56 -3.07 -11.15
C TRP A 69 16.07 -4.35 -11.84
N LYS A 70 14.83 -4.73 -11.55
CA LYS A 70 14.08 -5.76 -12.26
C LYS A 70 12.66 -5.26 -12.54
N ALA A 71 12.16 -5.56 -13.74
CA ALA A 71 10.78 -5.29 -14.10
C ALA A 71 9.85 -6.12 -13.21
N PRO A 72 8.70 -5.58 -12.74
CA PRO A 72 7.72 -6.38 -12.02
C PRO A 72 7.19 -7.50 -12.92
N GLY A 73 7.10 -8.70 -12.37
CA GLY A 73 6.49 -9.85 -13.01
C GLY A 73 4.95 -9.78 -13.00
N PRO A 74 4.27 -10.72 -13.69
CA PRO A 74 2.81 -10.71 -13.82
C PRO A 74 2.03 -10.75 -12.49
N ASN A 75 2.63 -11.27 -11.43
CA ASN A 75 2.02 -11.42 -10.11
C ASN A 75 2.56 -10.41 -9.07
N ASP A 76 3.47 -9.52 -9.48
CA ASP A 76 4.05 -8.53 -8.58
C ASP A 76 3.14 -7.30 -8.49
N ILE A 77 2.86 -6.85 -7.26
CA ILE A 77 1.91 -5.76 -7.00
C ILE A 77 2.67 -4.43 -6.99
N ARG A 78 2.14 -3.44 -7.71
CA ARG A 78 2.58 -2.05 -7.64
C ARG A 78 1.39 -1.15 -7.36
N GLY A 79 1.61 -0.16 -6.50
CA GLY A 79 0.57 0.74 -6.02
C GLY A 79 0.72 2.16 -6.59
N PRO A 80 -0.03 3.12 -6.03
CA PRO A 80 0.05 4.52 -6.46
C PRO A 80 1.32 5.25 -5.98
N CYS A 81 2.09 4.70 -5.03
CA CYS A 81 3.27 5.34 -4.49
C CYS A 81 4.52 5.03 -5.35
N PRO A 82 5.10 6.01 -6.07
CA PRO A 82 6.23 5.76 -6.95
C PRO A 82 7.49 5.32 -6.18
N GLY A 83 7.74 5.87 -4.99
CA GLY A 83 8.91 5.52 -4.17
C GLY A 83 8.91 4.04 -3.76
N LEU A 84 7.78 3.52 -3.28
CA LEU A 84 7.66 2.10 -2.90
C LEU A 84 7.77 1.17 -4.10
N ASN A 85 7.25 1.58 -5.26
CA ASN A 85 7.38 0.82 -6.50
C ASN A 85 8.86 0.68 -6.93
N THR A 86 9.63 1.77 -6.82
CA THR A 86 11.08 1.76 -7.08
C THR A 86 11.81 0.84 -6.12
N LEU A 87 11.55 0.96 -4.81
CA LEU A 87 12.19 0.12 -3.78
C LEU A 87 11.91 -1.38 -4.00
N ALA A 88 10.68 -1.74 -4.40
CA ALA A 88 10.36 -3.13 -4.74
C ALA A 88 11.07 -3.59 -6.02
N ASN A 89 11.13 -2.74 -7.07
CA ASN A 89 11.82 -3.06 -8.31
C ASN A 89 13.33 -3.25 -8.13
N HIS A 90 13.93 -2.59 -7.14
CA HIS A 90 15.35 -2.71 -6.79
C HIS A 90 15.63 -3.74 -5.67
N GLY A 91 14.60 -4.39 -5.12
CA GLY A 91 14.78 -5.45 -4.11
C GLY A 91 15.06 -4.95 -2.69
N TYR A 92 14.92 -3.65 -2.41
CA TYR A 92 14.88 -3.13 -1.03
C TYR A 92 13.63 -3.59 -0.28
N LEU A 93 12.53 -3.78 -1.02
CA LEU A 93 11.32 -4.46 -0.56
C LEU A 93 11.20 -5.82 -1.26
N PRO A 94 10.42 -6.77 -0.69
CA PRO A 94 10.03 -7.97 -1.42
C PRO A 94 9.49 -7.61 -2.80
N HIS A 95 10.04 -8.23 -3.86
CA HIS A 95 9.72 -7.87 -5.24
C HIS A 95 8.23 -8.06 -5.58
N SER A 96 7.56 -8.97 -4.85
CA SER A 96 6.11 -9.20 -4.91
C SER A 96 5.26 -7.97 -4.58
N GLY A 97 5.83 -6.96 -3.92
CA GLY A 97 5.09 -5.78 -3.45
C GLY A 97 4.30 -6.00 -2.15
N ILE A 98 4.41 -7.19 -1.53
CA ILE A 98 3.80 -7.50 -0.24
C ILE A 98 4.87 -7.44 0.85
N THR A 99 4.76 -6.47 1.76
CA THR A 99 5.79 -6.17 2.76
C THR A 99 5.21 -6.00 4.16
N THR A 100 6.02 -6.25 5.18
CA THR A 100 5.70 -5.87 6.56
C THR A 100 5.97 -4.38 6.82
N PRO A 101 5.37 -3.77 7.86
CA PRO A 101 5.68 -2.39 8.25
C PRO A 101 7.16 -2.17 8.56
N ALA A 102 7.82 -3.13 9.20
CA ALA A 102 9.24 -3.03 9.54
C ALA A 102 10.12 -3.00 8.28
N GLN A 103 9.88 -3.90 7.33
CA GLN A 103 10.58 -3.89 6.04
C GLN A 103 10.35 -2.58 5.27
N LEU A 104 9.14 -2.03 5.31
CA LEU A 104 8.81 -0.74 4.70
C LEU A 104 9.68 0.38 5.28
N VAL A 105 9.69 0.51 6.61
CA VAL A 105 10.47 1.55 7.31
C VAL A 105 11.96 1.40 7.01
N THR A 106 12.51 0.19 7.08
CA THR A 106 13.92 -0.06 6.72
C THR A 106 14.23 0.31 5.27
N ALA A 107 13.41 -0.12 4.31
CA ALA A 107 13.65 0.12 2.89
C ALA A 107 13.68 1.61 2.53
N VAL A 108 12.75 2.41 3.06
CA VAL A 108 12.72 3.86 2.80
C VAL A 108 13.87 4.63 3.46
N MET A 109 14.47 4.07 4.51
CA MET A 109 15.65 4.65 5.14
C MET A 109 16.95 4.27 4.42
N GLU A 110 17.03 3.06 3.89
CA GLU A 110 18.24 2.48 3.29
C GLU A 110 18.39 2.73 1.78
N GLY A 111 17.27 2.85 1.06
CA GLY A 111 17.22 3.00 -0.41
C GLY A 111 16.91 4.41 -0.90
N LYS A 112 17.26 5.43 -0.11
CA LYS A 112 17.06 6.86 -0.41
C LYS A 112 18.36 7.55 -0.83
#